data_AF-A0A3S5BUW8-F1
#
_entry.id   AF-A0A3S5BUW8-F1
#
_cell.length_a   1.000
_cell.length_b   1.000
_cell.length_c   1.000
_cell.angle_alpha   90.00
_cell.angle_beta   90.00
_cell.angle_gamma   90.00
#
_symmetry.space_group_name_H-M   'P 1'
#
loop_
_entity.id
_entity.type
_entity.pdbx_description
1 polymer ?
#
loop_
_entity_poly.entity_id
_entity_poly.type
_entity_poly.pdbx_seq_one_letter_code
_entity_poly.pdbx_strand_id
1 'polypeptide(L)'
;MTVPTRPLYTPNLQPGEAERTAIIDLNALEHNTRVLKDMIGERKLIAVVKADAYGHGAYPVARSVLEAGADILGVVHVTEALELRSEGITAPIIAWLHTPQTDFDEALEADIILGASGWDLEAIAEAANRTKKRARVHLKVDTGLGRNGSTFEDWPALVVRALELEAAGLVRIEGIFSHLAVADEPERPETARQIARLNEFATVARSAGLTPSLFTWRTPRERSPARVPYITRTRRSSPMRYAAELPSTVFPRSRV
;
A
#
# COMPACT_ATOMS: atom_id res chain seq x y z
N MET A 1 7.96 -24.28 -59.46
CA MET A 1 7.59 -24.50 -58.04
C MET A 1 6.30 -23.76 -57.76
N THR A 2 5.21 -24.48 -57.57
CA THR A 2 3.89 -23.91 -57.25
C THR A 2 3.84 -23.60 -55.76
N VAL A 3 3.75 -22.31 -55.42
CA VAL A 3 3.57 -21.86 -54.04
C VAL A 3 2.15 -22.24 -53.61
N PRO A 4 1.96 -22.96 -52.50
CA PRO A 4 0.62 -23.30 -52.03
C PRO A 4 -0.15 -22.02 -51.68
N THR A 5 -1.33 -21.86 -52.29
CA THR A 5 -2.23 -20.71 -52.12
C THR A 5 -3.13 -20.81 -50.89
N ARG A 6 -2.99 -21.88 -50.10
CA ARG A 6 -3.71 -22.08 -48.84
C ARG A 6 -2.73 -22.32 -47.70
N PRO A 7 -3.03 -21.79 -46.50
CA PRO A 7 -2.18 -22.00 -45.32
C PRO A 7 -2.05 -23.50 -45.02
N LEU A 8 -0.83 -23.93 -44.72
CA LEU A 8 -0.48 -25.33 -44.42
C LEU A 8 -1.20 -25.87 -43.17
N TYR A 9 -1.61 -24.97 -42.29
CA TYR A 9 -2.36 -25.25 -41.08
C TYR A 9 -3.08 -23.97 -40.64
N THR A 10 -4.35 -24.08 -40.25
CA THR A 10 -5.10 -22.99 -39.63
C THR A 10 -5.61 -23.51 -38.30
N PRO A 11 -4.90 -23.29 -37.19
CA PRO A 11 -5.38 -23.72 -35.89
C PRO A 11 -6.72 -23.05 -35.61
N ASN A 12 -7.60 -23.77 -34.92
CA ASN A 12 -8.79 -23.17 -34.36
C ASN A 12 -8.35 -22.30 -33.17
N LEU A 13 -8.01 -21.04 -33.46
CA LEU A 13 -7.71 -20.04 -32.43
C LEU A 13 -9.02 -19.76 -31.70
N GLN A 14 -9.14 -20.28 -30.48
CA GLN A 14 -10.19 -19.94 -29.55
C GLN A 14 -9.66 -18.81 -28.66
N PRO A 15 -9.89 -17.52 -28.98
CA PRO A 15 -9.63 -16.47 -28.02
C PRO A 15 -10.56 -16.68 -26.82
N GLY A 16 -10.01 -16.82 -25.61
CA GLY A 16 -10.86 -17.02 -24.44
C GLY A 16 -10.12 -17.19 -23.11
N GLU A 17 -8.95 -17.82 -23.10
CA GLU A 17 -8.15 -17.97 -21.89
C GLU A 17 -6.74 -17.40 -22.10
N ALA A 18 -6.26 -16.66 -21.11
CA ALA A 18 -4.91 -16.14 -21.12
C ALA A 18 -3.91 -17.32 -21.14
N GLU A 19 -2.94 -17.30 -22.07
CA GLU A 19 -1.92 -18.35 -22.18
C GLU A 19 -1.17 -18.57 -20.84
N ARG A 20 -1.07 -17.52 -20.02
CA ARG A 20 -0.45 -17.52 -18.69
C ARG A 20 -1.25 -16.65 -17.74
N THR A 21 -1.40 -17.10 -16.49
CA THR A 21 -2.18 -16.40 -15.47
C THR A 21 -1.47 -16.45 -14.12
N ALA A 22 -1.58 -15.37 -13.34
CA ALA A 22 -1.29 -15.35 -11.92
C ALA A 22 -2.59 -15.53 -11.14
N ILE A 23 -2.71 -16.62 -10.37
CA ILE A 23 -3.89 -16.90 -9.55
C ILE A 23 -3.65 -16.34 -8.16
N ILE A 24 -4.51 -15.42 -7.73
CA ILE A 24 -4.41 -14.76 -6.43
C ILE A 24 -5.39 -15.39 -5.46
N ASP A 25 -4.88 -15.95 -4.37
CA ASP A 25 -5.71 -16.49 -3.28
C ASP A 25 -6.12 -15.36 -2.32
N LEU A 26 -7.33 -14.84 -2.49
CA LEU A 26 -7.87 -13.78 -1.64
C LEU A 26 -8.06 -14.24 -0.19
N ASN A 27 -8.34 -15.53 0.06
CA ASN A 27 -8.47 -16.05 1.42
C ASN A 27 -7.13 -15.97 2.17
N ALA A 28 -6.02 -16.16 1.48
CA ALA A 28 -4.69 -15.99 2.07
C ALA A 28 -4.44 -14.53 2.48
N LEU A 29 -4.86 -13.57 1.67
CA LEU A 29 -4.75 -12.14 1.98
C LEU A 29 -5.64 -11.73 3.17
N GLU A 30 -6.86 -12.24 3.22
CA GLU A 30 -7.74 -12.01 4.36
C GLU A 30 -7.17 -12.63 5.65
N HIS A 31 -6.65 -13.86 5.57
CA HIS A 31 -5.99 -14.51 6.71
C HIS A 31 -4.82 -13.68 7.22
N ASN A 32 -3.91 -13.26 6.34
CA ASN A 32 -2.75 -12.44 6.69
C ASN A 32 -3.18 -11.11 7.33
N THR A 33 -4.22 -10.47 6.79
CA THR A 33 -4.78 -9.24 7.34
C THR A 33 -5.30 -9.43 8.76
N ARG A 34 -6.06 -10.51 9.03
CA ARG A 34 -6.54 -10.82 10.39
C ARG A 34 -5.39 -11.06 11.37
N VAL A 35 -4.36 -11.81 10.95
CA VAL A 35 -3.15 -12.02 11.75
C VAL A 35 -2.48 -10.70 12.11
N LEU A 36 -2.31 -9.79 11.16
CA LEU A 36 -1.74 -8.46 11.42
C LEU A 36 -2.62 -7.63 12.35
N LYS A 37 -3.95 -7.65 12.16
CA LYS A 37 -4.90 -6.97 13.06
C LYS A 37 -4.79 -7.48 14.50
N ASP A 38 -4.72 -8.79 14.70
CA ASP A 38 -4.54 -9.39 16.01
C ASP A 38 -3.21 -8.96 16.66
N MET A 39 -2.12 -8.91 15.88
CA MET A 39 -0.81 -8.48 16.37
C MET A 39 -0.77 -7.01 16.79
N ILE A 40 -1.48 -6.14 16.06
CA ILE A 40 -1.48 -4.70 16.36
C ILE A 40 -2.55 -4.31 17.39
N GLY A 41 -3.58 -5.12 17.63
CA GLY A 41 -4.70 -4.81 18.52
C GLY A 41 -5.50 -3.61 18.02
N GLU A 42 -5.88 -2.69 18.91
CA GLU A 42 -6.70 -1.50 18.60
C GLU A 42 -6.05 -0.47 17.66
N ARG A 43 -4.80 -0.69 17.25
CA ARG A 43 -4.12 0.20 16.30
C ARG A 43 -4.77 0.05 14.92
N LYS A 44 -4.80 1.15 14.17
CA LYS A 44 -5.29 1.15 12.79
C LYS A 44 -4.29 0.44 11.87
N LEU A 45 -4.81 -0.42 10.99
CA LEU A 45 -4.03 -1.04 9.93
C LEU A 45 -4.21 -0.25 8.64
N ILE A 46 -3.11 0.25 8.09
CA ILE A 46 -3.07 0.79 6.73
C ILE A 46 -2.59 -0.33 5.81
N ALA A 47 -3.49 -0.91 5.01
CA ALA A 47 -3.14 -1.94 4.03
C ALA A 47 -2.61 -1.27 2.75
N VAL A 48 -1.33 -1.48 2.44
CA VAL A 48 -0.69 -0.83 1.29
C VAL A 48 -0.96 -1.65 0.02
N VAL A 49 -1.69 -1.06 -0.93
CA VAL A 49 -2.13 -1.68 -2.19
C VAL A 49 -1.64 -0.94 -3.43
N LYS A 50 -0.56 -0.16 -3.29
CA LYS A 50 0.13 0.51 -4.42
C LYS A 50 0.57 -0.48 -5.51
N ALA A 51 0.85 0.05 -6.69
CA ALA A 51 1.35 -0.69 -7.86
C ALA A 51 0.49 -1.91 -8.17
N ASP A 52 -0.81 -1.68 -8.33
CA ASP A 52 -1.81 -2.72 -8.57
C ASP A 52 -1.83 -3.82 -7.48
N ALA A 53 -1.83 -3.41 -6.21
CA ALA A 53 -1.58 -4.29 -5.07
C ALA A 53 -0.35 -5.19 -5.26
N TYR A 54 0.77 -4.58 -5.65
CA TYR A 54 2.03 -5.29 -5.93
C TYR A 54 1.84 -6.37 -7.02
N GLY A 55 1.02 -6.07 -8.04
CA GLY A 55 0.69 -6.95 -9.15
C GLY A 55 -0.36 -8.03 -8.85
N HIS A 56 -1.08 -7.93 -7.73
CA HIS A 56 -2.13 -8.89 -7.33
C HIS A 56 -3.54 -8.43 -7.73
N GLY A 57 -3.69 -7.25 -8.34
CA GLY A 57 -4.97 -6.63 -8.66
C GLY A 57 -5.49 -5.75 -7.52
N ALA A 58 -5.39 -4.43 -7.69
CA ALA A 58 -5.68 -3.45 -6.64
C ALA A 58 -7.10 -3.59 -6.07
N TYR A 59 -8.12 -3.61 -6.93
CA TYR A 59 -9.52 -3.66 -6.50
C TYR A 59 -9.88 -4.94 -5.71
N PRO A 60 -9.68 -6.17 -6.24
CA PRO A 60 -10.04 -7.38 -5.51
C PRO A 60 -9.27 -7.52 -4.19
N VAL A 61 -7.99 -7.11 -4.17
CA VAL A 61 -7.19 -7.10 -2.93
C VAL A 61 -7.73 -6.07 -1.95
N ALA A 62 -7.99 -4.83 -2.38
CA ALA A 62 -8.52 -3.76 -1.56
C ALA A 62 -9.82 -4.16 -0.85
N ARG A 63 -10.78 -4.76 -1.58
CA ARG A 63 -12.00 -5.29 -0.95
C ARG A 63 -11.70 -6.35 0.09
N SER A 64 -10.87 -7.34 -0.27
CA SER A 64 -10.57 -8.48 0.61
C SER A 64 -9.90 -8.05 1.92
N VAL A 65 -8.91 -7.15 1.87
CA VAL A 65 -8.22 -6.67 3.08
C VAL A 65 -9.12 -5.78 3.94
N LEU A 66 -10.02 -4.98 3.34
CA LEU A 66 -11.01 -4.20 4.08
C LEU A 66 -12.02 -5.10 4.80
N GLU A 67 -12.56 -6.11 4.11
CA GLU A 67 -13.47 -7.11 4.70
C GLU A 67 -12.80 -7.91 5.83
N ALA A 68 -11.48 -8.09 5.74
CA ALA A 68 -10.67 -8.72 6.78
C ALA A 68 -10.22 -7.79 7.93
N GLY A 69 -10.58 -6.50 7.88
CA GLY A 69 -10.41 -5.57 9.01
C GLY A 69 -9.34 -4.50 8.85
N ALA A 70 -8.79 -4.29 7.65
CA ALA A 70 -7.97 -3.10 7.39
C ALA A 70 -8.78 -1.81 7.58
N ASP A 71 -8.18 -0.78 8.16
CA ASP A 71 -8.87 0.48 8.50
C ASP A 71 -8.77 1.52 7.37
N ILE A 72 -7.66 1.51 6.65
CA ILE A 72 -7.27 2.51 5.64
C ILE A 72 -6.52 1.76 4.54
N LEU A 73 -6.67 2.19 3.28
CA LEU A 73 -5.81 1.74 2.18
C LEU A 73 -4.69 2.74 1.92
N GLY A 74 -3.49 2.24 1.62
CA GLY A 74 -2.34 3.06 1.25
C GLY A 74 -1.92 2.84 -0.19
N VAL A 75 -1.84 3.91 -0.97
CA VAL A 75 -1.29 3.93 -2.34
C VAL A 75 -0.21 5.00 -2.45
N VAL A 76 0.51 5.04 -3.58
CA VAL A 76 1.60 6.00 -3.76
C VAL A 76 1.09 7.24 -4.49
N HIS A 77 0.34 7.05 -5.57
CA HIS A 77 -0.17 8.13 -6.42
C HIS A 77 -1.67 8.36 -6.22
N VAL A 78 -2.11 9.61 -6.40
CA VAL A 78 -3.54 9.96 -6.37
C VAL A 78 -4.33 9.18 -7.42
N THR A 79 -3.75 8.96 -8.62
CA THR A 79 -4.40 8.19 -9.70
C THR A 79 -4.78 6.77 -9.27
N GLU A 80 -3.92 6.08 -8.53
CA GLU A 80 -4.23 4.75 -7.97
C GLU A 80 -5.41 4.79 -6.99
N ALA A 81 -5.52 5.88 -6.21
CA ALA A 81 -6.64 6.07 -5.30
C ALA A 81 -7.95 6.34 -6.06
N LEU A 82 -7.89 7.12 -7.14
CA LEU A 82 -9.03 7.43 -7.99
C LEU A 82 -9.53 6.19 -8.75
N GLU A 83 -8.64 5.31 -9.20
CA GLU A 83 -8.99 4.00 -9.76
C GLU A 83 -9.76 3.14 -8.74
N LEU A 84 -9.32 3.11 -7.47
CA LEU A 84 -10.07 2.41 -6.43
C LEU A 84 -11.44 3.05 -6.14
N ARG A 85 -11.52 4.38 -6.22
CA ARG A 85 -12.79 5.12 -6.05
C ARG A 85 -13.77 4.83 -7.18
N SER A 86 -13.31 4.76 -8.43
CA SER A 86 -14.16 4.45 -9.59
C SER A 86 -14.73 3.03 -9.54
N GLU A 87 -14.01 2.10 -8.90
CA GLU A 87 -14.47 0.73 -8.61
C GLU A 87 -15.37 0.63 -7.35
N GLY A 88 -15.68 1.77 -6.71
CA GLY A 88 -16.64 1.86 -5.61
C GLY A 88 -16.06 1.66 -4.21
N ILE A 89 -14.74 1.70 -4.03
CA ILE A 89 -14.14 1.69 -2.69
C ILE A 89 -14.47 3.00 -1.97
N THR A 90 -15.15 2.92 -0.83
CA THR A 90 -15.51 4.08 0.01
C THR A 90 -14.68 4.20 1.29
N ALA A 91 -13.88 3.19 1.62
CA ALA A 91 -12.99 3.25 2.78
C ALA A 91 -11.96 4.38 2.66
N PRO A 92 -11.38 4.88 3.76
CA PRO A 92 -10.32 5.88 3.70
C PRO A 92 -9.12 5.40 2.88
N ILE A 93 -8.62 6.24 1.98
CA ILE A 93 -7.42 5.96 1.17
C ILE A 93 -6.41 7.09 1.40
N ILE A 94 -5.14 6.74 1.60
CA ILE A 94 -4.04 7.69 1.65
C ILE A 94 -3.10 7.52 0.45
N ALA A 95 -2.75 8.64 -0.20
CA ALA A 95 -1.70 8.73 -1.23
C ALA A 95 -0.63 9.74 -0.78
N TRP A 96 0.66 9.48 -1.02
CA TRP A 96 1.74 10.28 -0.39
C TRP A 96 2.96 10.60 -1.27
N LEU A 97 2.93 10.27 -2.56
CA LEU A 97 4.00 10.62 -3.48
C LEU A 97 3.45 11.46 -4.63
N HIS A 98 3.63 12.76 -4.47
CA HIS A 98 3.10 13.76 -5.37
C HIS A 98 4.16 14.28 -6.33
N THR A 99 3.70 14.68 -7.50
CA THR A 99 4.46 15.41 -8.51
C THR A 99 3.77 16.76 -8.79
N PRO A 100 4.44 17.72 -9.42
CA PRO A 100 3.78 18.98 -9.82
C PRO A 100 2.55 18.79 -10.71
N GLN A 101 2.39 17.63 -11.36
CA GLN A 101 1.24 17.27 -12.20
C GLN A 101 0.13 16.56 -11.43
N THR A 102 0.24 16.37 -10.12
CA THR A 102 -0.79 15.74 -9.31
C THR A 102 -2.05 16.61 -9.28
N ASP A 103 -3.20 16.04 -9.64
CA ASP A 103 -4.49 16.70 -9.53
C ASP A 103 -5.01 16.63 -8.09
N PHE A 104 -4.67 17.66 -7.30
CA PHE A 104 -5.14 17.77 -5.92
C PHE A 104 -6.61 18.16 -5.82
N ASP A 105 -7.18 18.81 -6.83
CA ASP A 105 -8.60 19.18 -6.82
C ASP A 105 -9.44 17.89 -6.90
N GLU A 106 -9.10 16.99 -7.82
CA GLU A 106 -9.75 15.69 -7.94
C GLU A 106 -9.52 14.80 -6.71
N ALA A 107 -8.31 14.83 -6.12
CA ALA A 107 -8.03 14.10 -4.88
C ALA A 107 -8.94 14.53 -3.72
N LEU A 108 -9.20 15.83 -3.59
CA LEU A 108 -10.09 16.39 -2.56
C LEU A 108 -11.56 16.07 -2.84
N GLU A 109 -11.97 16.13 -4.11
CA GLU A 109 -13.33 15.75 -4.51
C GLU A 109 -13.63 14.29 -4.16
N ALA A 110 -12.65 13.42 -4.32
CA ALA A 110 -12.73 11.99 -4.02
C ALA A 110 -12.41 11.61 -2.55
N ASP A 111 -12.26 12.59 -1.63
CA ASP A 111 -11.89 12.38 -0.22
C ASP A 111 -10.67 11.46 -0.05
N ILE A 112 -9.57 11.81 -0.73
CA ILE A 112 -8.28 11.15 -0.57
C ILE A 112 -7.47 11.85 0.53
N ILE A 113 -6.93 11.09 1.47
CA ILE A 113 -5.98 11.59 2.47
C ILE A 113 -4.63 11.79 1.76
N LEU A 114 -4.01 12.94 1.98
CA LEU A 114 -2.79 13.32 1.28
C LEU A 114 -1.59 13.33 2.22
N GLY A 115 -0.51 12.65 1.82
CA GLY A 115 0.76 12.66 2.51
C GLY A 115 1.61 13.85 2.05
N ALA A 116 1.86 14.83 2.92
CA ALA A 116 2.63 16.02 2.57
C ALA A 116 4.02 16.02 3.22
N SER A 117 5.05 16.36 2.46
CA SER A 117 6.46 16.40 2.89
C SER A 117 7.08 17.80 2.90
N GLY A 118 6.40 18.81 2.35
CA GLY A 118 6.93 20.18 2.25
C GLY A 118 6.15 20.99 1.20
N TRP A 119 6.71 21.11 -0.01
CA TRP A 119 6.14 21.92 -1.11
C TRP A 119 4.69 21.55 -1.47
N ASP A 120 4.36 20.27 -1.32
CA ASP A 120 3.05 19.70 -1.60
C ASP A 120 1.97 20.25 -0.66
N LEU A 121 2.30 20.64 0.57
CA LEU A 121 1.34 21.21 1.51
C LEU A 121 0.69 22.49 0.99
N GLU A 122 1.45 23.36 0.31
CA GLU A 122 0.91 24.59 -0.29
C GLU A 122 -0.03 24.26 -1.45
N ALA A 123 0.39 23.37 -2.36
CA ALA A 123 -0.43 22.96 -3.50
C ALA A 123 -1.75 22.32 -3.05
N ILE A 124 -1.72 21.55 -1.96
CA ILE A 124 -2.91 20.95 -1.33
C ILE A 124 -3.82 22.05 -0.75
N ALA A 125 -3.26 23.06 -0.08
CA ALA A 125 -4.04 24.15 0.48
C ALA A 125 -4.67 25.04 -0.61
N GLU A 126 -3.97 25.26 -1.72
CA GLU A 126 -4.52 25.96 -2.88
C GLU A 126 -5.69 25.18 -3.49
N ALA A 127 -5.56 23.86 -3.64
CA ALA A 127 -6.64 22.99 -4.08
C ALA A 127 -7.85 23.03 -3.12
N ALA A 128 -7.60 23.02 -1.81
CA ALA A 128 -8.65 23.19 -0.80
C ALA A 128 -9.38 24.52 -0.94
N ASN A 129 -8.65 25.60 -1.24
CA ASN A 129 -9.27 26.89 -1.49
C ASN A 129 -10.08 26.92 -2.81
N ARG A 130 -9.64 26.23 -3.86
CA ARG A 130 -10.39 26.14 -5.14
C ARG A 130 -11.67 25.31 -4.99
N THR A 131 -11.56 24.09 -4.46
CA THR A 131 -12.65 23.13 -4.29
C THR A 131 -13.60 23.46 -3.14
N LYS A 132 -13.15 24.32 -2.20
CA LYS A 132 -13.84 24.60 -0.93
C LYS A 132 -13.99 23.35 -0.04
N LYS A 133 -13.16 22.32 -0.27
CA LYS A 133 -13.08 21.13 0.57
C LYS A 133 -11.84 21.19 1.44
N ARG A 134 -12.01 20.93 2.74
CA ARG A 134 -10.89 20.87 3.67
C ARG A 134 -10.07 19.60 3.44
N ALA A 135 -8.79 19.74 3.08
CA ALA A 135 -7.92 18.60 2.81
C ALA A 135 -7.55 17.85 4.09
N ARG A 136 -7.54 16.52 4.04
CA ARG A 136 -7.07 15.66 5.13
C ARG A 136 -5.63 15.29 4.87
N VAL A 137 -4.72 15.65 5.78
CA VAL A 137 -3.28 15.60 5.54
C VAL A 137 -2.56 14.76 6.59
N HIS A 138 -1.67 13.89 6.15
CA HIS A 138 -0.66 13.26 6.98
C HIS A 138 0.71 13.85 6.66
N LEU A 139 1.37 14.47 7.63
CA LEU A 139 2.69 15.04 7.44
C LEU A 139 3.75 13.92 7.46
N LYS A 140 4.59 13.88 6.44
CA LYS A 140 5.67 12.91 6.31
C LYS A 140 6.99 13.54 6.75
N VAL A 141 7.74 12.82 7.58
CA VAL A 141 9.06 13.23 8.05
C VAL A 141 10.13 12.24 7.61
N ASP A 142 11.33 12.75 7.33
CA ASP A 142 12.50 11.91 7.06
C ASP A 142 13.26 11.63 8.37
N THR A 143 13.19 10.38 8.82
CA THR A 143 13.91 9.92 10.03
C THR A 143 15.25 9.29 9.71
N GLY A 144 15.66 9.23 8.43
CA GLY A 144 16.92 8.65 7.99
C GLY A 144 16.82 7.75 6.75
N LEU A 145 15.68 7.74 6.05
CA LEU A 145 15.59 7.01 4.77
C LEU A 145 16.21 7.82 3.62
N GLY A 146 16.17 9.15 3.68
CA GLY A 146 16.79 10.00 2.66
C GLY A 146 16.05 10.01 1.31
N ARG A 147 14.75 9.70 1.31
CA ARG A 147 13.95 9.59 0.06
C ARG A 147 12.89 10.68 -0.09
N ASN A 148 12.06 10.87 0.94
CA ASN A 148 11.04 11.90 1.02
C ASN A 148 10.59 12.08 2.47
N GLY A 149 9.89 13.18 2.72
CA GLY A 149 9.54 13.66 4.06
C GLY A 149 10.35 14.90 4.42
N SER A 150 9.80 15.71 5.31
CA SER A 150 10.48 16.90 5.84
C SER A 150 11.74 16.48 6.59
N THR A 151 12.83 17.18 6.32
CA THR A 151 14.03 17.06 7.15
C THR A 151 13.75 17.63 8.54
N PHE A 152 14.63 17.31 9.49
CA PHE A 152 14.50 17.86 10.85
C PHE A 152 14.76 19.37 10.91
N GLU A 153 15.57 19.89 9.98
CA GLU A 153 15.85 21.32 9.85
C GLU A 153 14.62 22.08 9.35
N ASP A 154 13.94 21.54 8.35
CA ASP A 154 12.75 22.17 7.75
C ASP A 154 11.48 22.00 8.59
N TRP A 155 11.45 20.98 9.46
CA TRP A 155 10.24 20.57 10.17
C TRP A 155 9.57 21.65 11.02
N PRO A 156 10.28 22.46 11.83
CA PRO A 156 9.65 23.52 12.58
C PRO A 156 8.88 24.50 11.69
N ALA A 157 9.44 24.86 10.53
CA ALA A 157 8.78 25.76 9.58
C ALA A 157 7.54 25.10 8.96
N LEU A 158 7.64 23.83 8.57
CA LEU A 158 6.50 23.08 8.03
C LEU A 158 5.36 22.93 9.05
N VAL A 159 5.69 22.71 10.33
CA VAL A 159 4.71 22.63 11.42
C VAL A 159 3.98 23.95 11.64
N VAL A 160 4.71 25.06 11.71
CA VAL A 160 4.11 26.40 11.83
C VAL A 160 3.18 26.65 10.65
N ARG A 161 3.63 26.34 9.43
CA ARG A 161 2.82 26.53 8.24
C ARG A 161 1.57 25.66 8.22
N ALA A 162 1.68 24.40 8.64
CA ALA A 162 0.54 23.51 8.77
C ALA A 162 -0.52 24.06 9.75
N LEU A 163 -0.10 24.63 10.89
CA LEU A 163 -1.01 25.27 11.85
C LEU A 163 -1.74 26.48 11.27
N GLU A 164 -1.05 27.33 10.51
CA GLU A 164 -1.67 28.46 9.82
C GLU A 164 -2.75 27.99 8.84
N LEU A 165 -2.45 26.95 8.07
CA LEU A 165 -3.38 26.37 7.09
C LEU A 165 -4.56 25.65 7.77
N GLU A 166 -4.35 25.03 8.94
CA GLU A 166 -5.44 24.49 9.76
C GLU A 166 -6.35 25.59 10.31
N ALA A 167 -5.76 26.69 10.80
CA ALA A 167 -6.49 27.85 11.32
C ALA A 167 -7.31 28.55 10.22
N ALA A 168 -6.79 28.56 8.98
CA ALA A 168 -7.51 29.03 7.80
C ALA A 168 -8.60 28.06 7.32
N GLY A 169 -8.73 26.87 7.93
CA GLY A 169 -9.73 25.87 7.57
C GLY A 169 -9.44 25.11 6.27
N LEU A 170 -8.24 25.26 5.70
CA LEU A 170 -7.86 24.68 4.40
C LEU A 170 -7.41 23.22 4.54
N VAL A 171 -6.68 22.90 5.60
CA VAL A 171 -6.19 21.54 5.86
C VAL A 171 -6.59 21.07 7.25
N ARG A 172 -6.58 19.74 7.44
CA ARG A 172 -6.68 19.07 8.74
C ARG A 172 -5.51 18.11 8.85
N ILE A 173 -4.63 18.33 9.83
CA ILE A 173 -3.48 17.45 10.05
C ILE A 173 -3.95 16.25 10.89
N GLU A 174 -4.22 15.13 10.23
CA GLU A 174 -4.74 13.92 10.87
C GLU A 174 -3.61 13.05 11.43
N GLY A 175 -2.42 13.09 10.82
CA GLY A 175 -1.32 12.24 11.23
C GLY A 175 0.09 12.71 10.90
N ILE A 176 1.07 12.06 11.54
CA ILE A 176 2.50 12.19 11.24
C ILE A 176 3.07 10.78 11.01
N PHE A 177 3.86 10.61 9.95
CA PHE A 177 4.44 9.32 9.60
C PHE A 177 5.85 9.41 8.98
N SER A 178 6.54 8.27 9.00
CA SER A 178 7.83 8.10 8.30
C SER A 178 7.92 6.68 7.71
N HIS A 179 9.05 6.37 7.08
CA HIS A 179 9.33 5.07 6.48
C HIS A 179 10.69 4.56 6.94
N LEU A 180 10.72 3.35 7.48
CA LEU A 180 11.95 2.73 7.97
C LEU A 180 12.85 2.31 6.81
N ALA A 181 14.16 2.39 7.00
CA ALA A 181 15.16 2.04 5.99
C ALA A 181 15.47 0.54 5.94
N VAL A 182 15.53 -0.11 7.11
CA VAL A 182 15.92 -1.54 7.25
C VAL A 182 15.02 -2.23 8.27
N ALA A 183 13.72 -2.26 7.97
CA ALA A 183 12.71 -2.86 8.87
C ALA A 183 12.69 -4.40 8.83
N ASP A 184 13.29 -4.98 7.80
CA ASP A 184 13.45 -6.40 7.56
C ASP A 184 14.58 -7.05 8.38
N GLU A 185 15.48 -6.24 8.95
CA GLU A 185 16.50 -6.64 9.92
C GLU A 185 16.24 -5.96 11.28
N PRO A 186 15.29 -6.45 12.10
CA PRO A 186 14.79 -5.76 13.29
C PRO A 186 15.85 -5.53 14.38
N GLU A 187 16.94 -6.30 14.37
CA GLU A 187 18.08 -6.17 15.27
C GLU A 187 19.00 -4.98 14.93
N ARG A 188 18.86 -4.39 13.74
CA ARG A 188 19.65 -3.24 13.31
C ARG A 188 19.35 -1.99 14.16
N PRO A 189 20.39 -1.28 14.65
CA PRO A 189 20.20 -0.07 15.46
C PRO A 189 19.58 1.09 14.68
N GLU A 190 19.60 1.07 13.34
CA GLU A 190 18.97 2.04 12.44
C GLU A 190 17.48 2.20 12.74
N THR A 191 16.74 1.10 12.84
CA THR A 191 15.29 1.12 13.09
C THR A 191 14.98 1.78 14.43
N ALA A 192 15.72 1.44 15.49
CA ALA A 192 15.57 2.08 16.79
C ALA A 192 15.88 3.58 16.75
N ARG A 193 16.93 3.99 16.01
CA ARG A 193 17.27 5.42 15.81
C ARG A 193 16.19 6.16 15.03
N GLN A 194 15.65 5.57 13.95
CA GLN A 194 14.57 6.18 13.17
C GLN A 194 13.28 6.34 14.01
N ILE A 195 12.97 5.36 14.86
CA ILE A 195 11.85 5.42 15.80
C ILE A 195 12.05 6.57 16.82
N ALA A 196 13.24 6.67 17.41
CA ALA A 196 13.55 7.76 18.35
C ALA A 196 13.40 9.13 17.67
N ARG A 197 13.93 9.25 16.44
CA ARG A 197 13.82 10.46 15.64
C ARG A 197 12.36 10.82 15.33
N LEU A 198 11.52 9.85 14.98
CA LEU A 198 10.08 10.08 14.78
C LEU A 198 9.39 10.66 16.03
N ASN A 199 9.78 10.19 17.23
CA ASN A 199 9.27 10.73 18.48
C ASN A 199 9.72 12.19 18.72
N GLU A 200 10.93 12.56 18.29
CA GLU A 200 11.40 13.95 18.33
C GLU A 200 10.56 14.84 17.41
N PHE A 201 10.34 14.43 16.15
CA PHE A 201 9.44 15.13 15.22
C PHE A 201 8.04 15.32 15.81
N ALA A 202 7.47 14.26 16.41
CA ALA A 202 6.18 14.31 17.07
C ALA A 202 6.16 15.25 18.28
N THR A 203 7.25 15.33 19.03
CA THR A 203 7.39 16.24 20.18
C THR A 203 7.41 17.69 19.71
N VAL A 204 8.20 18.02 18.69
CA VAL A 204 8.23 19.38 18.09
C VAL A 204 6.84 19.80 17.62
N ALA A 205 6.14 18.92 16.90
CA ALA A 205 4.79 19.20 16.40
C ALA A 205 3.79 19.48 17.54
N ARG A 206 3.79 18.64 18.58
CA ARG A 206 2.89 18.81 19.74
C ARG A 206 3.20 20.08 20.54
N SER A 207 4.48 20.38 20.74
CA SER A 207 4.90 21.59 21.46
C SER A 207 4.49 22.88 20.72
N ALA A 208 4.41 22.84 19.40
CA ALA A 208 3.90 23.94 18.58
C ALA A 208 2.36 24.02 18.55
N GLY A 209 1.65 22.99 19.02
CA GLY A 209 0.19 22.97 19.11
C GLY A 209 -0.52 22.02 18.13
N LEU A 210 0.21 21.29 17.27
CA LEU A 210 -0.42 20.27 16.43
C LEU A 210 -0.92 19.10 17.27
N THR A 211 -2.17 18.68 17.05
CA THR A 211 -2.82 17.58 17.80
C THR A 211 -3.30 16.45 16.89
N PRO A 212 -2.42 15.86 16.04
CA PRO A 212 -2.84 14.80 15.12
C PRO A 212 -3.29 13.55 15.89
N SER A 213 -4.34 12.92 15.37
CA SER A 213 -4.95 11.73 15.96
C SER A 213 -4.19 10.43 15.63
N LEU A 214 -3.42 10.43 14.54
CA LEU A 214 -2.71 9.26 14.03
C LEU A 214 -1.21 9.47 14.03
N PHE A 215 -0.49 8.51 14.60
CA PHE A 215 0.97 8.40 14.46
C PHE A 215 1.24 6.96 14.02
N THR A 216 1.98 6.77 12.93
CA THR A 216 2.28 5.42 12.42
C THR A 216 3.22 4.63 13.32
N TRP A 217 3.80 5.28 14.34
CA TRP A 217 4.48 4.64 15.45
C TRP A 217 4.24 5.40 16.76
N ARG A 218 4.00 4.65 17.84
CA ARG A 218 4.12 5.13 19.21
C ARG A 218 4.96 4.13 19.97
N THR A 219 5.90 4.60 20.78
CA THR A 219 6.60 3.74 21.73
C THR A 219 5.55 2.94 22.54
N PRO A 220 5.62 1.61 22.56
CA PRO A 220 4.68 0.81 23.34
C PRO A 220 4.70 1.29 24.79
N ARG A 221 3.53 1.44 25.43
CA ARG A 221 3.48 1.38 26.90
C ARG A 221 4.01 0.00 27.27
N GLU A 222 4.98 -0.04 28.17
CA GLU A 222 5.69 -1.23 28.63
C GLU A 222 4.74 -2.43 28.72
N ARG A 223 4.88 -3.38 27.80
CA ARG A 223 4.22 -4.69 27.83
C ARG A 223 5.29 -5.75 27.60
N SER A 224 5.20 -6.80 28.41
CA SER A 224 6.12 -7.94 28.45
C SER A 224 6.39 -8.48 27.04
N PRO A 225 7.64 -8.87 26.69
CA PRO A 225 7.98 -9.24 25.33
C PRO A 225 7.33 -10.58 24.96
N ALA A 226 6.24 -10.51 24.18
CA ALA A 226 5.74 -11.67 23.47
C ALA A 226 6.67 -11.93 22.27
N ARG A 227 7.31 -13.10 22.25
CA ARG A 227 8.11 -13.57 21.11
C ARG A 227 7.22 -13.62 19.87
N VAL A 228 7.60 -12.92 18.82
CA VAL A 228 7.03 -13.10 17.47
C VAL A 228 7.55 -14.43 16.93
N PRO A 229 6.71 -15.44 16.67
CA PRO A 229 7.19 -16.63 15.98
C PRO A 229 7.41 -16.28 14.50
N TYR A 230 8.65 -16.42 14.04
CA TYR A 230 8.99 -16.45 12.62
C TYR A 230 8.15 -17.55 11.94
N ILE A 231 7.29 -17.16 10.99
CA ILE A 231 6.59 -18.12 10.12
C ILE A 231 7.57 -18.50 9.00
N THR A 232 8.43 -19.49 9.26
CA THR A 232 9.04 -20.28 8.18
C THR A 232 8.31 -21.61 8.11
N ARG A 233 7.24 -21.67 7.32
CA ARG A 233 6.61 -22.94 6.97
C ARG A 233 6.84 -23.23 5.50
N THR A 234 8.02 -23.75 5.17
CA THR A 234 8.22 -24.55 3.96
C THR A 234 7.40 -25.84 4.12
N ARG A 235 6.17 -25.84 3.63
CA ARG A 235 5.48 -27.10 3.36
C ARG A 235 6.22 -27.79 2.21
N ARG A 236 7.06 -28.77 2.55
CA ARG A 236 7.43 -29.83 1.59
C ARG A 236 6.14 -30.50 1.13
N SER A 237 5.74 -30.24 -0.11
CA SER A 237 4.74 -31.04 -0.80
C SER A 237 5.29 -32.47 -0.94
N SER A 238 4.58 -33.44 -0.36
CA SER A 238 4.76 -34.84 -0.74
C SER A 238 4.13 -35.02 -2.13
N PRO A 239 4.78 -35.72 -3.07
CA PRO A 239 4.23 -35.91 -4.41
C PRO A 239 3.04 -36.86 -4.36
N MET A 240 1.85 -36.34 -4.69
CA MET A 240 0.69 -37.16 -5.03
C MET A 240 1.00 -37.91 -6.33
N ARG A 241 1.10 -39.23 -6.24
CA ARG A 241 1.13 -40.11 -7.41
C ARG A 241 -0.28 -40.19 -7.99
N TYR A 242 -0.49 -39.60 -9.16
CA TYR A 242 -1.60 -39.98 -10.03
C TYR A 242 -1.17 -41.16 -10.88
N ALA A 243 -1.72 -42.34 -10.58
CA ALA A 243 -1.71 -43.47 -11.50
C ALA A 243 -2.90 -43.28 -12.44
N ALA A 244 -2.62 -42.97 -13.71
CA ALA A 244 -3.60 -43.10 -14.78
C ALA A 244 -3.27 -44.41 -15.52
N GLU A 245 -4.16 -45.39 -15.37
CA GLU A 245 -4.18 -46.60 -16.18
C GLU A 245 -4.41 -46.20 -17.65
N LEU A 246 -3.46 -46.56 -18.52
CA LEU A 246 -3.67 -46.54 -19.97
C LEU A 246 -4.18 -47.92 -20.39
N PRO A 247 -5.35 -48.04 -21.04
CA PRO A 247 -5.78 -49.32 -21.59
C PRO A 247 -4.89 -49.71 -22.77
N SER A 248 -4.42 -50.95 -22.72
CA SER A 248 -3.67 -51.63 -23.75
C SER A 248 -4.47 -51.73 -25.05
N THR A 249 -3.96 -51.14 -26.12
CA THR A 249 -4.39 -51.50 -27.48
C THR A 249 -3.18 -51.79 -28.37
N VAL A 250 -3.13 -53.04 -28.79
CA VAL A 250 -2.19 -53.69 -29.69
C VAL A 250 -2.41 -53.18 -31.11
N PHE A 251 -1.35 -52.82 -31.83
CA PHE A 251 -1.33 -52.88 -33.30
C PHE A 251 0.01 -53.46 -33.79
N PRO A 252 0.00 -54.25 -34.89
CA PRO A 252 1.01 -55.25 -35.17
C PRO A 252 2.18 -54.71 -35.99
N ARG A 253 3.32 -55.41 -35.86
CA ARG A 253 4.50 -55.25 -36.72
C ARG A 253 4.17 -55.61 -38.16
N SER A 254 4.51 -54.73 -39.10
CA SER A 254 4.74 -55.09 -40.50
C SER A 254 6.18 -54.77 -40.89
N ARG A 255 6.87 -55.81 -41.38
CA ARG A 255 8.19 -55.74 -42.02
C ARG A 255 8.06 -55.10 -43.40
N VAL A 256 8.96 -54.18 -43.74
CA VAL A 256 9.95 -54.28 -44.84
C VAL A 256 11.19 -53.51 -44.38
#